data_AF-A0AAN5C6G2-F1
#
_entry.id   AF-A0AAN5C6G2-F1
#
_cell.length_a   1.000
_cell.length_b   1.000
_cell.length_c   1.000
_cell.angle_alpha   90.00
_cell.angle_beta   90.00
_cell.angle_gamma   90.00
#
_symmetry.space_group_name_H-M   'P 1'
#
loop_
_entity.id
_entity.type
_entity.pdbx_description
1 polymer ?
#
loop_
_entity_poly.entity_id
_entity_poly.type
_entity_poly.pdbx_seq_one_letter_code
_entity_poly.pdbx_strand_id
1 'polypeptide(L)'
;KNDKINCVICSTIVQGINQLISEKAEEEKIDDFLKKACITLDIEQPYVCDNIIDVFANEVYFVIERVIFTPEELCGIFVNDCGTPVNPLKVMWDLAIPGGKPPLKPWPSVTSPKKTQRVLH
;
A
#
# COMPACT_ATOMS: atom_id res chain seq x y z
N LYS A 1 14.67 -1.57 -17.31
CA LYS A 1 14.33 -2.27 -16.04
C LYS A 1 14.08 -3.73 -16.39
N ASN A 2 14.70 -4.67 -15.68
CA ASN A 2 14.49 -6.10 -15.92
C ASN A 2 13.49 -6.61 -14.88
N ASP A 3 12.19 -6.57 -15.23
CA ASP A 3 11.10 -6.86 -14.29
C ASP A 3 11.17 -8.29 -13.73
N LYS A 4 11.76 -9.23 -14.47
CA LYS A 4 12.06 -10.58 -13.96
C LYS A 4 13.06 -10.57 -12.80
N ILE A 5 14.15 -9.81 -12.93
CA ILE A 5 15.16 -9.71 -11.86
C ILE A 5 14.55 -9.00 -10.65
N ASN A 6 13.82 -7.90 -10.88
CA ASN A 6 13.15 -7.17 -9.81
C ASN A 6 12.13 -8.05 -9.09
N CYS A 7 11.42 -8.91 -9.83
CA CYS A 7 10.47 -9.86 -9.25
C CYS A 7 11.15 -10.88 -8.34
N VAL A 8 12.28 -11.45 -8.79
CA VAL A 8 13.09 -12.37 -7.97
C VAL A 8 13.60 -11.67 -6.70
N ILE A 9 14.13 -10.45 -6.83
CA ILE A 9 14.64 -9.69 -5.67
C ILE A 9 13.51 -9.42 -4.67
N CYS A 10 12.38 -8.87 -5.15
CA CYS A 10 11.24 -8.58 -4.29
C CYS A 10 10.74 -9.86 -3.60
N SER A 11 10.55 -10.94 -4.36
CA SER A 11 10.07 -12.21 -3.83
C SER A 11 11.00 -12.78 -2.76
N THR A 12 12.32 -12.63 -2.95
CA THR A 12 13.34 -13.08 -1.98
C THR A 12 13.24 -12.29 -0.68
N ILE A 13 13.05 -10.97 -0.74
CA ILE A 13 12.87 -10.13 0.45
C ILE A 13 11.60 -10.55 1.20
N VAL A 14 10.47 -10.69 0.49
CA VAL A 14 9.19 -11.09 1.10
C VAL A 14 9.26 -12.49 1.71
N GLN A 15 9.94 -13.44 1.05
CA GLN A 15 10.19 -14.76 1.61
C GLN A 15 11.06 -14.70 2.86
N GLY A 16 12.09 -13.86 2.89
CA GLY A 16 12.93 -13.63 4.07
C GLY A 16 12.12 -13.10 5.26
N ILE A 17 11.23 -12.14 5.04
CA ILE A 17 10.32 -11.62 6.07
C ILE A 17 9.39 -12.74 6.56
N ASN A 18 8.76 -13.47 5.65
CA ASN A 18 7.86 -14.58 6.00
C ASN A 18 8.55 -15.67 6.82
N GLN A 19 9.82 -15.96 6.51
CA GLN A 19 10.61 -16.91 7.29
C GLN A 19 10.85 -16.39 8.71
N LEU A 20 11.27 -15.12 8.87
CA LEU A 20 11.51 -14.53 10.20
C LEU A 20 10.23 -14.51 11.05
N ILE A 21 9.09 -14.18 10.46
CA ILE A 21 7.78 -14.22 11.13
C ILE A 21 7.41 -15.65 11.53
N SER A 22 7.61 -16.62 10.63
CA SER A 22 7.32 -18.04 10.90
C SER A 22 8.19 -18.61 12.03
N GLU A 23 9.43 -18.12 12.13
CA GLU A 23 10.36 -18.44 13.22
C GLU A 23 10.08 -17.68 14.52
N LYS A 24 9.06 -16.79 14.54
CA LYS A 24 8.76 -15.88 15.66
C LYS A 24 9.98 -15.06 16.08
N ALA A 25 10.72 -14.57 15.09
CA ALA A 25 11.82 -13.64 15.32
C ALA A 25 11.33 -12.39 16.07
N GLU A 26 12.21 -11.81 16.87
CA GLU A 26 11.98 -10.49 17.47
C GLU A 26 11.83 -9.43 16.36
N GLU A 27 10.95 -8.45 16.57
CA GLU A 27 10.68 -7.36 15.61
C GLU A 27 11.96 -6.63 15.17
N GLU A 28 12.88 -6.38 16.11
CA GLU A 28 14.19 -5.76 15.83
C GLU A 28 14.99 -6.52 14.77
N LYS A 29 14.89 -7.86 14.74
CA LYS A 29 15.58 -8.69 13.74
C LYS A 29 14.96 -8.53 12.34
N ILE A 30 13.65 -8.30 12.27
CA ILE A 30 12.95 -8.03 11.01
C ILE A 30 13.27 -6.61 10.52
N ASP A 31 13.30 -5.62 11.41
CA ASP A 31 13.72 -4.24 11.10
C ASP A 31 15.13 -4.21 10.53
N ASP A 32 16.08 -4.87 11.21
CA ASP A 32 17.46 -4.97 10.77
C ASP A 32 17.61 -5.64 9.40
N PHE A 33 16.80 -6.67 9.13
CA PHE A 33 16.77 -7.34 7.83
C PHE A 33 16.30 -6.37 6.74
N LEU A 34 15.22 -5.63 6.98
CA LEU A 34 14.67 -4.64 6.06
C LEU A 34 15.65 -3.49 5.80
N LYS A 35 16.31 -2.96 6.85
CA LYS A 35 17.32 -1.88 6.73
C LYS A 35 18.50 -2.34 5.87
N LYS A 36 19.03 -3.53 6.15
CA LYS A 36 20.13 -4.12 5.37
C LYS A 36 19.72 -4.35 3.93
N ALA A 37 18.51 -4.85 3.66
CA ALA A 37 18.02 -5.05 2.32
C ALA A 37 17.92 -3.71 1.55
N CYS A 38 17.36 -2.67 2.17
CA CYS A 38 17.24 -1.33 1.60
C CYS A 38 18.60 -0.74 1.19
N ILE A 39 19.58 -0.80 2.10
CA ILE A 39 20.93 -0.27 1.88
C ILE A 39 21.69 -1.10 0.82
N THR A 40 21.62 -2.44 0.91
CA THR A 40 22.35 -3.34 0.00
C THR A 40 21.86 -3.22 -1.44
N LEU A 41 20.56 -2.93 -1.62
CA LEU A 41 19.94 -2.79 -2.93
C LEU A 41 19.97 -1.35 -3.46
N ASP A 42 20.58 -0.41 -2.72
CA ASP A 42 20.65 1.01 -3.09
C ASP A 42 19.27 1.60 -3.42
N ILE A 43 18.26 1.25 -2.61
CA ILE A 43 16.88 1.73 -2.80
C ILE A 43 16.80 3.22 -2.47
N GLU A 44 17.39 3.62 -1.34
CA GLU A 44 17.47 5.00 -0.85
C GLU A 44 18.76 5.19 -0.04
N GLN A 45 19.04 6.44 0.36
CA GLN A 45 20.20 6.74 1.21
C GLN A 45 20.11 6.00 2.56
N PRO A 46 21.24 5.58 3.17
CA PRO A 46 21.22 4.81 4.40
C PRO A 46 20.40 5.43 5.53
N TYR A 47 20.50 6.75 5.72
CA TYR A 47 19.71 7.44 6.75
C TYR A 47 18.20 7.34 6.49
N VAL A 48 17.76 7.35 5.22
CA VAL A 48 16.34 7.20 4.86
C VAL A 48 15.89 5.77 5.10
N CYS A 49 16.70 4.78 4.70
CA CYS A 49 16.42 3.36 4.95
C CYS A 49 16.22 3.09 6.45
N ASP A 50 17.07 3.63 7.32
CA ASP A 50 16.95 3.44 8.76
C ASP A 50 15.68 4.09 9.31
N ASN A 51 15.49 5.39 9.03
CA ASN A 51 14.42 6.16 9.65
C ASN A 51 13.02 5.79 9.12
N ILE A 52 12.89 5.40 7.84
CA ILE A 52 11.58 5.01 7.31
C ILE A 52 11.09 3.70 7.94
N ILE A 53 12.00 2.77 8.22
CA ILE A 53 11.66 1.52 8.89
C ILE A 53 11.31 1.79 10.34
N ASP A 54 12.11 2.58 11.06
CA ASP A 54 11.84 2.92 12.47
C ASP A 54 10.47 3.60 12.68
N VAL A 55 10.05 4.43 11.71
CA VAL A 55 8.78 5.17 11.80
C VAL A 55 7.56 4.31 11.47
N PHE A 56 7.68 3.32 10.59
CA PHE A 56 6.54 2.57 10.04
C PHE A 56 6.51 1.08 10.39
N ALA A 57 7.53 0.54 11.06
CA ALA A 57 7.63 -0.89 11.36
C ALA A 57 6.40 -1.41 12.12
N ASN A 58 5.94 -0.67 13.13
CA ASN A 58 4.78 -1.04 13.95
C ASN A 58 3.50 -1.17 13.13
N GLU A 59 3.25 -0.23 12.21
CA GLU A 59 2.11 -0.24 11.31
C GLU A 59 2.21 -1.41 10.33
N VAL A 60 3.42 -1.70 9.82
CA VAL A 60 3.68 -2.85 8.96
C VAL A 60 3.38 -4.15 9.71
N TYR A 61 3.87 -4.32 10.94
CA TYR A 61 3.57 -5.50 11.78
C TYR A 61 2.07 -5.68 12.00
N PHE A 62 1.38 -4.60 12.36
CA PHE A 62 -0.07 -4.64 12.53
C PHE A 62 -0.80 -5.16 11.29
N VAL A 63 -0.38 -4.71 10.10
CA VAL A 63 -1.02 -5.08 8.83
C VAL A 63 -0.68 -6.52 8.44
N ILE A 64 0.59 -6.91 8.43
CA ILE A 64 1.02 -8.23 7.94
C ILE A 64 0.51 -9.38 8.80
N GLU A 65 0.22 -9.14 10.09
CA GLU A 65 -0.47 -10.10 10.96
C GLU A 65 -1.94 -10.36 10.55
N ARG A 66 -2.55 -9.45 9.77
CA ARG A 66 -3.99 -9.40 9.51
C ARG A 66 -4.36 -9.55 8.04
N VAL A 67 -3.38 -9.59 7.14
CA VAL A 67 -3.61 -9.69 5.69
C VAL A 67 -2.78 -10.80 5.06
N ILE A 68 -3.16 -11.20 3.85
CA ILE A 68 -2.38 -12.16 3.07
C ILE A 68 -1.08 -11.48 2.62
N PHE A 69 0.04 -11.95 3.16
CA PHE A 69 1.38 -11.43 2.88
C PHE A 69 2.22 -12.48 2.13
N THR A 70 1.92 -12.69 0.85
CA THR A 70 2.71 -13.58 -0.01
C THR A 70 3.55 -12.77 -1.01
N PRO A 71 4.64 -13.35 -1.54
CA PRO A 71 5.42 -12.71 -2.61
C PRO A 71 4.57 -12.30 -3.82
N GLU A 72 3.63 -13.14 -4.24
CA GLU A 72 2.76 -12.90 -5.41
C GLU A 72 1.79 -11.73 -5.17
N GLU A 73 1.26 -11.60 -3.95
CA GLU A 73 0.38 -10.50 -3.55
C GLU A 73 1.14 -9.19 -3.40
N LEU A 74 2.28 -9.18 -2.69
CA LEU A 74 3.00 -7.93 -2.44
C LEU A 74 3.79 -7.48 -3.67
N CYS A 75 4.59 -8.37 -4.26
CA CYS A 75 5.45 -8.00 -5.40
C CYS A 75 4.66 -7.75 -6.67
N GLY A 76 3.51 -8.41 -6.85
CA GLY A 76 2.62 -8.17 -7.97
C GLY A 76 2.02 -6.76 -7.99
N ILE A 77 2.00 -6.05 -6.84
CA ILE A 77 1.54 -4.65 -6.76
C ILE A 77 2.60 -3.69 -7.34
N PHE A 78 3.89 -3.96 -7.07
CA PHE A 78 4.98 -3.01 -7.33
C PHE A 78 5.85 -3.37 -8.54
N VAL A 79 5.85 -4.62 -8.98
CA VAL A 79 6.66 -5.12 -10.11
C VAL A 79 5.72 -5.73 -11.15
N ASN A 80 5.83 -5.26 -12.40
CA ASN A 80 5.05 -5.81 -13.51
C ASN A 80 5.35 -7.32 -13.66
N ASP A 81 4.32 -8.09 -14.03
CA ASP A 81 4.41 -9.53 -14.27
C ASP A 81 5.00 -10.34 -13.08
N CYS A 82 4.81 -9.86 -11.85
CA CYS A 82 5.31 -10.50 -10.61
C CYS A 82 4.20 -11.02 -9.69
N GLY A 83 3.15 -11.62 -10.27
CA GLY A 83 2.01 -12.17 -9.56
C GLY A 83 0.68 -11.56 -9.99
N THR A 84 -0.41 -11.99 -9.34
CA THR A 84 -1.78 -11.52 -9.60
C THR A 84 -2.40 -11.01 -8.31
N PRO A 85 -2.01 -9.81 -7.84
CA PRO A 85 -2.40 -9.35 -6.51
C PRO A 85 -3.87 -8.96 -6.46
N VAL A 86 -4.51 -9.20 -5.32
CA VAL A 86 -5.76 -8.57 -4.95
C VAL A 86 -5.46 -7.12 -4.61
N ASN A 87 -5.51 -6.24 -5.61
CA ASN A 87 -5.29 -4.83 -5.41
C ASN A 87 -6.58 -4.16 -4.87
N PRO A 88 -6.66 -3.78 -3.59
CA PRO A 88 -7.89 -3.20 -3.02
C PRO A 88 -8.30 -1.88 -3.66
N LEU A 89 -7.38 -1.18 -4.34
CA LEU A 89 -7.67 0.04 -5.10
C LEU A 89 -8.21 -0.23 -6.51
N LYS A 90 -8.06 -1.46 -7.02
CA LYS A 90 -8.57 -1.89 -8.33
C LYS A 90 -9.70 -2.91 -8.24
N VAL A 91 -9.90 -3.53 -7.07
CA VAL A 91 -11.04 -4.41 -6.83
C VAL A 91 -12.31 -3.58 -6.96
N MET A 92 -13.10 -3.90 -8.00
CA MET A 92 -14.43 -3.34 -8.16
C MET A 92 -15.36 -4.08 -7.21
N TRP A 93 -15.95 -3.36 -6.28
CA TRP A 93 -16.99 -3.86 -5.39
C TRP A 93 -18.32 -3.20 -5.77
N ASP A 94 -19.37 -4.01 -5.85
CA ASP A 94 -20.70 -3.51 -6.15
C ASP A 94 -21.33 -2.90 -4.89
N LEU A 95 -21.82 -1.67 -5.01
CA LEU A 95 -22.66 -1.06 -3.99
C LEU A 95 -24.12 -1.17 -4.41
N ALA A 96 -24.93 -1.88 -3.62
CA ALA A 96 -26.37 -1.90 -3.82
C ALA A 96 -26.97 -0.53 -3.46
N ILE A 97 -27.31 0.25 -4.48
CA ILE A 97 -28.01 1.53 -4.28
C ILE A 97 -29.49 1.25 -4.01
N PRO A 98 -30.04 1.72 -2.88
CA PRO A 98 -31.47 1.57 -2.62
C PRO A 98 -32.30 2.28 -3.70
N GLY A 99 -33.46 1.71 -4.01
CA GLY A 99 -34.40 2.30 -4.98
C GLY A 99 -34.99 3.64 -4.52
N GLY A 100 -35.88 4.21 -5.33
CA GLY A 100 -36.59 5.45 -4.99
C GLY A 100 -35.84 6.73 -5.35
N LYS A 101 -35.01 6.70 -6.40
CA LYS A 101 -34.33 7.88 -6.93
C LYS A 101 -35.34 9.02 -7.16
N PRO A 102 -35.19 10.18 -6.49
CA PRO A 102 -36.09 11.32 -6.69
C PRO A 102 -36.06 11.83 -8.15
N PRO A 103 -37.13 12.50 -8.61
CA PRO A 103 -37.12 13.18 -9.89
C PRO A 103 -35.96 14.16 -10.01
N LEU A 104 -35.37 14.26 -11.21
CA LEU A 104 -34.29 15.21 -11.48
C LEU A 104 -34.81 16.65 -11.36
N LYS A 105 -34.26 17.41 -10.42
CA LYS A 105 -34.50 18.85 -10.30
C LYS A 105 -33.27 19.61 -10.79
N PRO A 106 -33.39 20.48 -11.81
CA PRO A 106 -32.29 21.32 -12.25
C PRO A 106 -31.78 22.18 -11.09
N TRP A 107 -30.48 22.47 -11.10
CA TRP A 107 -29.89 23.42 -10.16
C TRP A 107 -30.59 24.78 -10.29
N PRO A 108 -30.98 25.42 -9.18
CA PRO A 108 -31.60 26.73 -9.24
C PRO A 108 -30.59 27.76 -9.74
N SER A 109 -30.97 28.52 -10.76
CA SER A 109 -30.22 29.70 -11.16
C SER A 109 -30.36 30.78 -10.09
N VAL A 110 -29.24 31.24 -9.53
CA VAL A 110 -29.25 32.28 -8.50
C VAL A 110 -29.07 33.64 -9.17
N THR A 111 -30.18 34.33 -9.45
CA THR A 111 -30.17 35.73 -9.88
C THR A 111 -30.22 36.64 -8.64
N SER A 112 -29.21 37.49 -8.46
CA SER A 112 -29.05 38.40 -7.31
C SER A 112 -28.86 37.68 -5.96
N PRO A 113 -27.70 37.03 -5.75
CA PRO A 113 -27.43 36.28 -4.51
C PRO A 113 -27.49 37.19 -3.29
N LYS A 114 -28.24 36.80 -2.27
CA LYS A 114 -28.29 37.52 -0.98
C LYS A 114 -26.96 37.46 -0.22
N LYS A 115 -26.20 36.37 -0.38
CA LYS A 115 -24.86 36.15 0.19
C LYS A 115 -24.08 35.16 -0.67
N THR A 116 -22.78 35.39 -0.85
CA THR A 116 -21.86 34.45 -1.50
C THR A 116 -20.90 33.89 -0.46
N GLN A 117 -20.78 32.57 -0.37
CA GLN A 117 -19.76 31.93 0.46
C GLN A 117 -18.48 31.78 -0.35
N ARG A 118 -17.37 32.34 0.14
CA ARG A 118 -16.04 32.11 -0.43
C ARG A 118 -15.43 30.93 0.31
N VAL A 119 -15.18 29.85 -0.41
CA VAL A 119 -14.51 28.66 0.12
C VAL A 119 -13.12 28.60 -0.49
N LEU A 120 -12.09 28.77 0.34
CA LEU A 120 -10.73 28.45 -0.06
C LEU A 120 -10.62 26.92 -0.12
N HIS A 121 -10.19 26.41 -1.26
CA HIS A 121 -9.84 25.00 -1.44
C HIS A 121 -8.34 24.85 -1.24
#